data_AF-A0A392RT63-F1
#
_entry.id   AF-A0A392RT63-F1
#
_cell.length_a   1.000
_cell.length_b   1.000
_cell.length_c   1.000
_cell.angle_alpha   90.00
_cell.angle_beta   90.00
_cell.angle_gamma   90.00
#
_symmetry.space_group_name_H-M   'P 1'
#
loop_
_entity.id
_entity.type
_entity.pdbx_description
1 polymer ?
#
loop_
_entity_poly.entity_id
_entity_poly.type
_entity_poly.pdbx_seq_one_letter_code
_entity_poly.pdbx_strand_id
1 'polypeptide(L)' 'MSHKPTIFTGGYNPKGAIKWVEEVEIIFESMGCTEENKTTLGVYVLREEANNWWRNVKLRMGADGVAIV' A
#
# COMPACT_ATOMS: atom_id res chain seq x y z
N MET A 1 21.21 3.65 -5.75
CA MET A 1 20.68 2.29 -5.54
C MET A 1 19.35 2.19 -6.27
N SER A 2 19.13 1.17 -7.10
CA SER A 2 17.85 0.96 -7.78
C SER A 2 17.14 -0.21 -7.11
N HIS A 3 16.19 0.07 -6.23
CA HIS A 3 15.28 -0.94 -5.73
C HIS A 3 14.19 -1.19 -6.80
N LYS A 4 13.94 -2.47 -7.13
CA LYS A 4 12.80 -2.81 -8.00
C LYS A 4 11.52 -2.66 -7.17
N PRO A 5 10.45 -2.03 -7.71
CA PRO A 5 9.18 -1.97 -7.00
C PRO A 5 8.63 -3.37 -6.77
N THR A 6 8.33 -3.72 -5.53
CA THR A 6 7.64 -4.97 -5.17
C THR A 6 6.15 -4.77 -5.37
N ILE A 7 5.58 -5.42 -6.40
CA ILE A 7 4.16 -5.30 -6.74
C ILE A 7 3.34 -6.22 -5.83
N PHE A 8 2.20 -5.72 -5.33
CA PHE A 8 1.21 -6.54 -4.62
C PHE A 8 -0.14 -6.47 -5.32
N THR A 9 -0.65 -7.62 -5.77
CA THR A 9 -1.92 -7.74 -6.47
C THR A 9 -3.11 -8.05 -5.54
N GLY A 10 -2.84 -8.58 -4.34
CA GLY A 10 -3.88 -8.98 -3.37
C GLY A 10 -3.95 -10.50 -3.16
N GLY A 11 -5.16 -11.00 -2.90
CA GLY A 11 -5.44 -12.43 -2.67
C GLY A 11 -5.23 -12.93 -1.24
N TYR A 12 -5.68 -14.18 -1.00
CA TYR A 12 -5.58 -14.84 0.30
C TYR A 12 -4.22 -15.52 0.50
N ASN A 13 -3.17 -14.72 0.69
CA ASN A 13 -1.82 -15.19 1.02
C ASN A 13 -1.22 -14.38 2.19
N PRO A 14 -1.58 -14.71 3.44
CA PRO A 14 -1.12 -13.94 4.61
C PRO A 14 0.40 -13.84 4.73
N LYS A 15 1.12 -14.94 4.47
CA LYS A 15 2.60 -14.95 4.53
C LYS A 15 3.22 -14.09 3.45
N GLY A 16 2.68 -14.14 2.22
CA GLY A 16 3.13 -13.29 1.12
C GLY A 16 2.87 -11.81 1.38
N ALA A 17 1.72 -11.48 1.97
CA ALA A 17 1.39 -10.11 2.34
C ALA A 17 2.35 -9.55 3.40
N ILE A 18 2.64 -10.32 4.46
CA ILE A 18 3.61 -9.93 5.50
C ILE A 18 4.98 -9.66 4.87
N LYS A 19 5.48 -10.61 4.08
CA LYS A 19 6.78 -10.46 3.40
C LYS A 19 6.82 -9.23 2.49
N TRP A 20 5.73 -8.96 1.77
CA TRP A 20 5.63 -7.78 0.91
C TRP A 20 5.71 -6.47 1.71
N VAL A 21 5.04 -6.39 2.87
CA VAL A 21 5.13 -5.22 3.75
C VAL A 21 6.57 -5.00 4.22
N GLU A 22 7.23 -6.05 4.72
CA GLU A 22 8.63 -5.97 5.17
C GLU A 22 9.56 -5.47 4.06
N GLU A 23 9.43 -5.99 2.83
CA GLU A 23 10.25 -5.57 1.69
C GLU A 23 10.01 -4.09 1.31
N VAL A 24 8.76 -3.63 1.38
CA VAL A 24 8.41 -2.23 1.07
C VAL A 24 8.91 -1.27 2.16
N GLU A 25 8.81 -1.65 3.43
CA GLU A 25 9.30 -0.84 4.55
C GLU A 25 10.82 -0.63 4.47
N ILE A 26 11.59 -1.67 4.15
CA ILE A 26 13.04 -1.59 3.94
C ILE A 26 13.38 -0.59 2.82
N ILE A 27 12.60 -0.56 1.74
CA ILE A 27 12.79 0.39 0.62
C ILE A 27 12.51 1.82 1.09
N PHE A 28 11.44 2.04 1.85
CA PHE A 28 11.12 3.38 2.35
C PHE A 28 12.18 3.90 3.32
N GLU A 29 12.70 3.05 4.19
CA GLU A 29 13.80 3.40 5.09
C GLU A 29 15.07 3.72 4.31
N SER A 30 15.44 2.86 3.33
CA SER A 30 16.65 3.08 2.53
C SER A 30 16.59 4.35 1.67
N MET A 31 15.38 4.76 1.27
CA MET A 31 15.13 5.99 0.52
C MET A 31 14.93 7.23 1.40
N GLY A 32 14.81 7.07 2.73
CA GLY A 32 14.52 8.18 3.64
C GLY A 32 13.12 8.79 3.42
N CYS A 33 12.13 7.98 3.07
CA CYS A 33 10.77 8.45 2.83
C CYS A 33 10.10 8.96 4.11
N THR A 34 9.46 10.13 4.02
CA THR A 34 8.54 10.63 5.06
C THR A 34 7.26 9.79 5.10
N GLU A 35 6.55 9.78 6.22
CA GLU A 35 5.27 9.04 6.37
C GLU A 35 4.24 9.36 5.28
N GLU A 36 4.16 10.63 4.87
CA GLU A 36 3.29 11.07 3.77
C GLU A 36 3.69 10.45 2.42
N ASN A 37 5.00 10.41 2.15
CA ASN A 37 5.54 9.79 0.94
C ASN A 37 5.36 8.26 0.95
N LYS A 38 5.48 7.60 2.11
CA LYS A 38 5.26 6.16 2.26
C LYS A 38 3.87 5.75 1.81
N THR A 39 2.84 6.50 2.21
CA THR A 39 1.46 6.23 1.80
C THR A 39 1.31 6.36 0.28
N THR A 40 1.82 7.45 -0.31
CA THR A 40 1.71 7.68 -1.76
C THR A 40 2.46 6.61 -2.58
N LEU A 41 3.68 6.26 -2.17
CA LEU A 41 4.51 5.28 -2.85
C LEU A 41 4.03 3.83 -2.64
N GLY A 42 3.51 3.51 -1.45
CA GLY A 42 2.94 2.20 -1.14
C GLY A 42 1.73 1.90 -2.01
N VAL A 43 0.91 2.90 -2.27
CA VAL A 43 -0.24 2.78 -3.18
C VAL A 43 0.20 2.61 -4.62
N TYR A 44 1.28 3.28 -5.04
CA TYR A 44 1.82 3.17 -6.39
C TYR A 44 2.25 1.73 -6.76
N VAL A 45 2.54 0.87 -5.78
CA VAL A 45 2.94 -0.52 -6.03
C VAL A 45 1.80 -1.53 -5.85
N LEU A 46 0.61 -1.10 -5.46
CA LEU A 46 -0.60 -1.94 -5.44
C LEU A 46 -1.16 -2.12 -6.85
N ARG A 47 -1.59 -3.34 -7.17
CA ARG A 47 -2.24 -3.68 -8.45
C ARG A 47 -3.54 -4.43 -8.19
N GLU A 48 -4.36 -4.54 -9.22
CA GLU A 48 -5.55 -5.41 -9.25
C GLU A 48 -6.45 -5.25 -8.00
N GLU A 49 -6.72 -6.34 -7.28
CA GLU A 49 -7.60 -6.37 -6.11
C GLU A 49 -7.10 -5.44 -5.00
N ALA A 50 -5.80 -5.42 -4.74
CA ALA A 50 -5.22 -4.58 -3.70
C ALA A 50 -5.39 -3.08 -4.00
N ASN A 51 -5.22 -2.67 -5.27
CA ASN A 51 -5.46 -1.29 -5.67
C ASN A 51 -6.96 -0.93 -5.58
N ASN A 52 -7.84 -1.83 -5.99
CA ASN A 52 -9.28 -1.63 -5.87
C ASN A 52 -9.72 -1.49 -4.40
N TRP A 53 -9.19 -2.33 -3.52
CA TRP A 53 -9.41 -2.24 -2.08
C TRP A 53 -8.95 -0.89 -1.53
N TRP A 54 -7.72 -0.46 -1.84
CA TRP A 54 -7.21 0.82 -1.37
C TRP A 54 -8.04 2.02 -1.84
N ARG A 55 -8.50 2.01 -3.10
CA ARG A 55 -9.40 3.07 -3.61
C ARG A 55 -10.69 3.15 -2.81
N ASN A 56 -11.28 2.01 -2.45
CA ASN A 56 -12.47 1.96 -1.61
C ASN A 56 -12.21 2.44 -0.18
N VAL A 57 -11.07 2.05 0.41
CA VAL A 57 -10.65 2.53 1.74
C VAL A 57 -10.44 4.03 1.72
N LYS A 58 -9.73 4.56 0.72
CA LYS A 58 -9.49 6.00 0.57
C LYS A 58 -10.77 6.80 0.43
N LEU A 59 -11.77 6.28 -0.30
CA LEU A 59 -13.10 6.89 -0.38
C LEU A 59 -13.77 6.94 1.00
N ARG A 60 -13.62 5.89 1.81
CA ARG A 60 -14.16 5.85 3.18
C ARG A 60 -13.41 6.79 4.13
N MET A 61 -12.09 6.87 4.03
CA MET A 61 -11.25 7.77 4.82
C MET A 61 -11.46 9.25 4.45
N GLY A 62 -11.75 9.55 3.18
CA GLY A 62 -12.16 10.89 2.74
C GLY A 62 -13.65 11.19 3.01
N ALA A 63 -14.42 10.17 3.39
CA ALA A 63 -15.83 10.25 3.75
C ALA A 63 -16.03 10.12 5.27
N ASP A 64 -15.17 10.77 6.06
CA ASP A 64 -15.46 11.21 7.45
C ASP A 64 -16.60 12.25 7.49
N GLY A 65 -17.66 11.98 6.74
CA GLY A 65 -18.91 12.72 6.68
C GLY A 65 -20.13 11.84 6.43
N VAL A 66 -20.01 10.60 5.93
CA VAL A 66 -21.14 9.65 5.91
C VAL A 66 -20.63 8.22 5.97
N ALA A 67 -20.78 7.59 7.14
CA ALA A 67 -20.81 6.15 7.26
C ALA A 67 -22.06 5.64 6.52
N ILE A 68 -21.86 4.82 5.49
CA ILE A 68 -22.96 4.02 4.94
C ILE A 68 -22.95 2.69 5.72
N VAL A 69 -23.96 2.56 6.59
CA VAL A 69 -24.40 1.33 7.27
C VAL A 69 -24.81 0.28 6.25
#